data_AF-A0A931U795-F1
#
_entry.id   AF-A0A931U795-F1
#
_cell.length_a   1.000
_cell.length_b   1.000
_cell.length_c   1.000
_cell.angle_alpha   90.00
_cell.angle_beta   90.00
_cell.angle_gamma   90.00
#
_symmetry.space_group_name_H-M   'P 1'
#
loop_
_entity.id
_entity.type
_entity.pdbx_description
1 polymer ?
#
loop_
_entity_poly.entity_id
_entity_poly.type
_entity_poly.pdbx_seq_one_letter_code
_entity_poly.pdbx_strand_id
1 'polypeptide(L)' 'MYKIFVFVPDQEDLIYKIMSAATTAGAGVIGNYTGCGFYSRGTGSWLPGKGSHPTIGR' A
#
# COMPACT_ATOMS: atom_id res chain seq x y z
N MET A 1 0.33 11.03 -16.35
CA MET A 1 0.45 9.72 -15.67
C MET A 1 0.73 10.00 -14.20
N TYR A 2 0.07 9.28 -13.29
CA TYR A 2 0.26 9.45 -11.84
C TYR A 2 0.83 8.16 -11.25
N LYS A 3 1.66 8.28 -10.21
CA LYS A 3 2.15 7.16 -9.41
C LYS A 3 1.48 7.22 -8.05
N ILE A 4 0.65 6.22 -7.76
CA ILE A 4 0.11 5.98 -6.42
C ILE A 4 1.09 5.14 -5.62
N PHE A 5 1.29 5.52 -4.36
CA PHE A 5 1.99 4.69 -3.38
C PHE A 5 1.26 4.82 -2.04
N VAL A 6 1.32 3.75 -1.25
CA VAL A 6 0.74 3.68 0.09
C VAL A 6 1.75 3.02 1.02
N PHE A 7 1.72 3.41 2.29
CA PHE A 7 2.44 2.71 3.35
C PHE A 7 1.48 1.80 4.08
N VAL A 8 1.88 0.55 4.28
CA VAL A 8 1.04 -0.50 4.85
C VAL A 8 1.83 -1.26 5.89
N PRO A 9 1.17 -1.86 6.90
CA PRO A 9 1.79 -2.87 7.76
C PRO A 9 2.51 -3.95 6.94
N ASP A 10 3.64 -4.47 7.45
CA ASP A 10 4.36 -5.61 6.86
C ASP A 10 3.59 -6.92 7.12
N GLN A 11 2.43 -7.03 6.49
CA GLN A 11 1.52 -8.18 6.53
C GLN A 11 1.19 -8.58 5.10
N GLU A 12 1.57 -9.80 4.71
CA GLU A 12 1.49 -10.27 3.32
C GLU A 12 0.04 -10.28 2.78
N ASP A 13 -0.93 -10.64 3.62
CA ASP A 13 -2.34 -10.67 3.24
C ASP A 13 -2.90 -9.27 2.95
N LEU A 14 -2.48 -8.25 3.71
CA LEU A 14 -2.85 -6.85 3.46
C LEU A 14 -2.22 -6.32 2.18
N ILE A 15 -0.94 -6.64 1.94
CA ILE A 15 -0.24 -6.26 0.70
C ILE A 15 -0.99 -6.85 -0.51
N TYR A 16 -1.35 -8.14 -0.46
CA TYR A 16 -2.11 -8.80 -1.52
C TYR A 16 -3.50 -8.18 -1.72
N LYS A 17 -4.25 -7.93 -0.64
CA LYS A 17 -5.58 -7.30 -0.71
C LYS A 17 -5.54 -5.93 -1.38
N ILE A 18 -4.54 -5.10 -1.04
CA ILE A 18 -4.37 -3.77 -1.63
C ILE A 18 -3.98 -3.85 -3.10
N MET A 19 -3.04 -4.74 -3.45
CA MET A 19 -2.65 -4.95 -4.85
C MET A 19 -3.83 -5.46 -5.71
N SER A 20 -4.61 -6.40 -5.18
CA SER A 20 -5.81 -6.91 -5.84
C SER A 20 -6.84 -5.79 -6.06
N ALA A 21 -7.16 -5.02 -5.02
CA ALA A 21 -8.12 -3.92 -5.11
C ALA A 21 -7.66 -2.83 -6.10
N ALA A 22 -6.37 -2.46 -6.07
CA ALA A 22 -5.80 -1.50 -7.00
C ALA A 22 -5.89 -1.99 -8.45
N THR A 23 -5.57 -3.26 -8.69
CA THR A 23 -5.67 -3.88 -10.02
C THR A 23 -7.11 -3.90 -10.52
N THR A 24 -8.07 -4.30 -9.67
CA THR A 24 -9.51 -4.28 -9.99
C THR A 24 -10.02 -2.87 -10.30
N ALA A 25 -9.46 -1.84 -9.66
CA ALA A 25 -9.77 -0.44 -9.92
C ALA A 25 -9.08 0.14 -11.18
N GLY A 26 -8.25 -0.65 -11.88
CA GLY A 26 -7.56 -0.26 -13.11
C GLY A 26 -6.15 0.32 -12.93
N ALA A 27 -5.59 0.29 -11.72
CA ALA A 27 -4.19 0.62 -11.51
C ALA A 27 -3.28 -0.52 -12.02
N GLY A 28 -2.05 -0.17 -12.42
CA GLY A 28 -1.06 -1.18 -12.82
C GLY A 28 -1.32 -1.80 -14.20
N VAL A 29 -2.12 -1.17 -15.06
CA VAL A 29 -2.24 -1.54 -16.48
C VAL A 29 -1.20 -0.79 -17.30
N ILE A 30 -0.21 -1.50 -17.83
CA ILE A 30 0.89 -0.93 -18.62
C ILE A 30 1.06 -1.78 -19.88
N GLY A 31 0.59 -1.28 -21.02
CA GLY A 31 0.55 -2.06 -22.26
C GLY A 31 -0.28 -3.33 -22.09
N ASN A 32 0.33 -4.49 -22.33
CA ASN A 32 -0.32 -5.81 -22.18
C ASN A 32 -0.13 -6.42 -20.78
N TYR A 33 0.40 -5.68 -19.82
CA TYR A 33 0.58 -6.14 -18.44
C TYR A 33 -0.52 -5.55 -17.55
N THR A 34 -1.04 -6.36 -16.62
CA THR A 34 -1.98 -5.95 -15.57
C THR A 34 -1.43 -6.32 -14.20
N GLY A 35 -1.85 -5.62 -13.16
CA GLY A 35 -1.36 -5.83 -11.79
C GLY A 35 0.09 -5.41 -11.58
N CYS A 36 0.63 -4.52 -12.42
CA CYS A 36 1.96 -3.97 -12.22
C CYS A 36 2.03 -3.19 -10.90
N GLY A 37 2.91 -3.62 -10.00
CA GLY A 37 3.17 -2.95 -8.74
C GLY A 37 4.57 -3.24 -8.23
N PHE A 38 5.00 -2.46 -7.24
CA PHE A 38 6.27 -2.61 -6.55
C PHE A 38 6.04 -2.50 -5.04
N TYR A 39 6.69 -3.37 -4.28
CA TYR A 39 6.64 -3.37 -2.83
C TYR A 39 8.06 -3.49 -2.26
N SER A 40 8.32 -2.73 -1.20
CA SER A 40 9.59 -2.73 -0.47
C SER A 40 9.32 -2.60 1.01
N ARG A 41 10.01 -3.40 1.83
CA ARG A 41 9.99 -3.24 3.29
C ARG A 41 10.78 -2.01 3.69
N GLY A 42 10.34 -1.32 4.74
CA GLY A 42 11.00 -0.17 5.31
C GLY A 42 10.42 0.23 6.66
N THR A 43 11.08 1.17 7.32
CA THR A 43 10.67 1.68 8.63
C THR A 43 10.05 3.08 8.46
N GLY A 44 8.79 3.23 8.86
CA GLY A 44 8.16 4.53 9.00
C GLY A 44 8.35 5.10 10.41
N SER A 45 8.43 6.42 10.52
CA SER A 45 8.40 7.14 11.80
C SER A 45 7.38 8.26 11.72
N TRP A 46 6.60 8.43 12.79
CA TRP A 46 5.57 9.46 12.89
C TRP A 46 5.47 9.95 14.34
N LEU A 47 5.05 11.20 14.49
CA LEU A 47 4.70 11.78 15.79
C LEU A 47 3.16 11.76 15.92
N PRO A 48 2.58 10.93 16.81
CA PRO A 48 1.13 10.87 16.95
C PRO A 48 0.59 12.18 17.54
N GLY A 49 -0.53 12.64 16.97
CA GLY A 49 -1.31 13.74 17.53
C GLY A 49 -2.32 13.26 18.57
N LYS A 50 -3.05 14.19 19.19
CA LYS A 50 -4.13 13.85 20.12
C LYS A 50 -5.19 13.01 19.41
N GLY A 51 -5.48 11.82 19.94
CA GLY A 51 -6.47 10.90 19.37
C GLY A 51 -5.95 10.06 18.20
N SER A 52 -4.64 9.92 18.01
CA SER A 52 -4.09 8.97 17.04
C SER A 52 -4.38 7.52 17.46
N HIS A 53 -4.76 6.69 16.49
CA HIS A 53 -5.04 5.26 16.66
C HIS A 53 -4.20 4.47 15.65
N PRO A 54 -2.90 4.24 15.90
CA PRO A 54 -2.05 3.55 14.94
C PRO A 54 -2.46 2.08 14.82
N THR A 55 -2.34 1.53 13.61
CA THR A 55 -2.61 0.11 13.35
C THR A 55 -1.62 -0.81 14.08
N ILE A 56 -0.37 -0.36 14.27
CA ILE A 56 0.69 -1.06 14.98
C ILE A 56 1.16 -0.19 16.16
N GLY A 57 1.35 -0.80 17.33
CA GLY A 57 1.97 -0.14 18.50
C GLY A 57 1.04 0.82 19.25
N ARG A 58 -0.11 0.32 19.71
CA ARG A 58 -1.04 1.04 20.59
C ARG A 58 -0.34 1.68 21.78
#